data_AF-A0A662XJF5-F1
#
_entry.id   AF-A0A662XJF5-F1
#
_cell.length_a   1.000
_cell.length_b   1.000
_cell.length_c   1.000
_cell.angle_alpha   90.00
_cell.angle_beta   90.00
_cell.angle_gamma   90.00
#
_symmetry.space_group_name_H-M   'P 1'
#
loop_
_entity.id
_entity.type
_entity.pdbx_description
1 polymer ?
#
loop_
_entity_poly.entity_id
_entity_poly.type
_entity_poly.pdbx_seq_one_letter_code
_entity_poly.pdbx_strand_id
1 'polypeptide(L)'
;KKGPIHYRAPSRMLWRTIRGMLPHKTARGTAALQRLKVFDGIPSPYDKQKRMVIPAALRVLRLKANRRFTVLGQLASEVGWRHGELVKRLEAKRVLKSDAFYKKKVAQQKRLAEAESKVHAEHTELKPTLAKFGFAL
;
A
#
# COMPACT_ATOMS: atom_id res chain seq x y z
N LYS A 1 27.61 9.37 19.63
CA LYS A 1 26.41 10.16 20.02
C LYS A 1 25.68 9.42 21.15
N LYS A 2 25.48 10.03 22.33
CA LYS A 2 24.89 9.39 23.53
C LYS A 2 23.48 9.88 23.92
N GLY A 3 22.84 10.76 23.12
CA GLY A 3 21.51 11.34 23.41
C GLY A 3 20.38 10.84 22.49
N PRO A 4 19.13 11.30 22.72
CA PRO A 4 17.98 10.97 21.87
C PRO A 4 18.24 11.29 20.39
N ILE A 5 17.96 10.32 19.51
CA ILE A 5 18.15 10.48 18.07
C ILE A 5 16.84 10.98 17.45
N HIS A 6 16.91 12.15 16.82
CA HIS A 6 15.81 12.73 16.05
C HIS A 6 15.92 12.30 14.58
N TYR A 7 15.19 11.26 14.20
CA TYR A 7 15.09 10.86 12.81
C TYR A 7 14.27 11.88 12.02
N ARG A 8 14.74 12.23 10.82
CA ARG A 8 14.07 13.19 9.92
C ARG A 8 13.26 12.52 8.81
N ALA A 9 13.64 11.31 8.40
CA ALA A 9 12.92 10.58 7.35
C ALA A 9 11.53 10.12 7.83
N PRO A 10 10.45 10.28 7.03
CA PRO A 10 9.09 9.88 7.39
C PRO A 10 9.00 8.40 7.83
N SER A 11 9.65 7.50 7.09
CA SER A 11 9.73 6.08 7.41
C SER A 11 10.29 5.80 8.81
N ARG A 12 11.35 6.53 9.18
CA ARG A 12 12.00 6.39 10.50
C ARG A 12 11.23 7.09 11.61
N MET A 13 10.48 8.14 11.32
CA MET A 13 9.53 8.74 12.26
C MET A 13 8.43 7.73 12.60
N LEU A 14 7.80 7.11 11.61
CA LEU A 14 6.79 6.07 11.81
C LEU A 14 7.36 4.86 12.58
N TRP A 15 8.53 4.37 12.17
CA TRP A 15 9.22 3.28 12.86
C TRP A 15 9.51 3.61 14.34
N ARG A 16 9.90 4.86 14.64
CA ARG A 16 10.14 5.30 16.02
C ARG A 16 8.85 5.36 16.84
N THR A 17 7.74 5.80 16.25
CA THR A 17 6.42 5.77 16.90
C THR A 17 6.00 4.33 17.21
N ILE A 18 6.11 3.40 16.25
CA ILE A 18 5.76 1.98 16.47
C ILE A 18 6.69 1.35 17.52
N ARG A 19 7.99 1.65 17.49
CA ARG A 19 8.93 1.22 18.53
C ARG A 19 8.51 1.68 19.94
N GLY A 20 7.93 2.87 20.06
CA GLY A 20 7.41 3.40 21.33
C GLY A 20 6.19 2.64 21.86
N MET A 21 5.39 2.06 20.97
CA MET A 21 4.22 1.23 21.31
C MET A 21 4.57 -0.21 21.67
N LEU A 22 5.82 -0.63 21.44
CA LEU A 22 6.30 -1.99 21.69
C LEU A 22 7.25 -2.05 22.90
N PRO A 23 7.30 -3.18 23.63
CA PRO A 23 8.31 -3.43 24.67
C PRO A 23 9.68 -3.74 24.06
N HIS A 24 10.23 -2.80 23.28
CA HIS A 24 11.40 -2.94 22.40
C HIS A 24 12.74 -3.16 23.13
N LYS A 25 12.76 -3.09 24.47
CA LYS A 25 13.93 -3.46 25.28
C LYS A 25 13.98 -4.97 25.56
N THR A 26 12.86 -5.68 25.40
CA THR A 26 12.80 -7.15 25.56
C THR A 26 13.17 -7.84 24.25
N ALA A 27 13.67 -9.08 24.32
CA ALA A 27 13.98 -9.89 23.13
C ALA A 27 12.77 -10.04 22.20
N ARG A 28 11.57 -10.26 22.77
CA ARG A 28 10.30 -10.35 22.03
C ARG A 28 9.99 -9.06 21.27
N GLY A 29 10.13 -7.90 21.92
CA GLY A 29 9.90 -6.60 21.29
C GLY A 29 10.90 -6.30 20.18
N THR A 30 12.17 -6.64 20.40
CA THR A 30 13.22 -6.52 19.36
C THR A 30 12.91 -7.39 18.15
N ALA A 31 12.51 -8.65 18.36
CA ALA A 31 12.12 -9.56 17.27
C ALA A 31 10.89 -9.05 16.50
N ALA A 32 9.89 -8.49 17.20
CA ALA A 32 8.74 -7.87 16.54
C ALA A 32 9.16 -6.68 15.66
N LEU A 33 10.07 -5.85 16.15
CA LEU A 33 10.57 -4.68 15.42
C LEU A 33 11.44 -5.06 14.21
N GLN A 34 12.15 -6.19 14.26
CA GLN A 34 12.91 -6.74 13.13
C GLN A 34 12.00 -7.23 11.99
N ARG A 35 10.79 -7.69 12.29
CA ARG A 35 9.80 -8.08 11.27
C ARG A 35 9.20 -6.88 10.54
N LEU A 36 9.19 -5.71 11.18
CA LEU A 36 8.67 -4.48 10.58
C LEU A 36 9.68 -3.86 9.61
N LYS A 37 9.26 -3.70 8.35
CA LYS A 37 9.99 -2.94 7.33
C LYS A 37 9.18 -1.71 6.93
N VAL A 38 9.82 -0.54 6.92
CA VAL A 38 9.19 0.74 6.59
C VAL A 38 10.07 1.46 5.56
N PHE A 39 9.46 1.99 4.52
CA PHE A 39 10.14 2.63 3.40
C PHE A 39 9.53 4.01 3.08
N ASP A 40 10.33 4.90 2.50
CA ASP A 40 9.84 6.15 1.91
C ASP A 40 9.64 5.92 0.40
N GLY A 41 8.40 6.01 -0.07
CA GLY A 41 8.01 5.54 -1.40
C GLY A 41 7.80 4.03 -1.44
N ILE A 42 7.72 3.46 -2.64
CA ILE A 42 7.44 2.03 -2.85
C ILE A 42 8.58 1.40 -3.64
N PRO A 43 9.59 0.83 -2.95
CA PRO A 43 10.73 0.21 -3.61
C PRO A 43 10.39 -1.17 -4.19
N SER A 44 11.23 -1.64 -5.11
CA SER A 44 11.23 -3.05 -5.55
C SER A 44 11.54 -3.97 -4.37
N PRO A 45 10.85 -5.11 -4.18
CA PRO A 45 9.87 -5.75 -5.08
C PRO A 45 8.40 -5.37 -4.80
N TYR A 46 8.13 -4.42 -3.90
CA TYR A 46 6.78 -4.09 -3.43
C TYR A 46 5.96 -3.25 -4.41
N ASP A 47 6.61 -2.65 -5.41
CA ASP A 47 5.99 -1.86 -6.47
C ASP A 47 5.05 -2.68 -7.35
N LYS A 48 5.32 -3.98 -7.48
CA LYS A 48 4.53 -4.94 -8.28
C LYS A 48 3.50 -5.74 -7.48
N GLN A 49 3.48 -5.59 -6.15
CA GLN A 49 2.58 -6.34 -5.27
C GLN A 49 1.29 -5.57 -4.99
N LYS A 50 0.19 -6.31 -4.76
CA LYS A 50 -1.06 -5.71 -4.28
C LYS A 50 -0.85 -5.20 -2.86
N ARG A 51 -0.96 -3.89 -2.68
CA ARG A 51 -0.84 -3.24 -1.37
C ARG A 51 -2.19 -3.26 -0.67
N MET A 52 -2.14 -3.53 0.64
CA MET A 52 -3.32 -3.54 1.50
C MET A 52 -3.49 -2.19 2.20
N VAL A 53 -4.73 -1.89 2.56
CA VAL A 53 -5.11 -0.68 3.29
C VAL A 53 -5.75 -1.10 4.61
N ILE A 54 -5.53 -0.31 5.66
CA ILE A 54 -6.16 -0.52 6.97
C ILE A 54 -7.29 0.51 7.10
N PRO A 55 -8.57 0.14 6.91
CA PRO A 55 -9.69 1.10 6.94
C PRO A 55 -9.78 1.83 8.26
N ALA A 56 -9.49 1.14 9.36
CA ALA A 56 -9.50 1.69 10.70
C ALA A 56 -8.46 2.81 10.93
N ALA A 57 -7.49 3.01 10.04
CA ALA A 57 -6.48 4.06 10.13
C ALA A 57 -6.59 5.10 8.99
N LEU A 58 -7.59 5.00 8.12
CA LEU A 58 -7.74 5.93 7.00
C LEU A 58 -8.22 7.31 7.46
N ARG A 59 -7.46 8.35 7.08
CA ARG A 59 -7.82 9.75 7.38
C ARG A 59 -9.24 10.10 6.93
N VAL A 60 -9.64 9.69 5.72
CA VAL A 60 -10.98 10.01 5.17
C VAL A 60 -12.12 9.43 6.00
N LEU A 61 -11.87 8.31 6.71
CA LEU A 61 -12.85 7.67 7.59
C LEU A 61 -12.76 8.16 9.05
N ARG A 62 -11.57 8.55 9.50
CA ARG A 62 -11.30 8.90 10.92
C ARG A 62 -11.34 10.40 11.22
N LEU A 63 -11.22 11.25 10.21
CA LEU A 63 -11.17 12.71 10.38
C LEU A 63 -12.35 13.36 9.66
N LYS A 64 -13.02 14.31 10.33
CA LYS A 64 -14.07 15.13 9.72
C LYS A 64 -13.47 15.97 8.57
N ALA A 65 -14.22 16.13 7.48
CA ALA A 65 -13.75 16.77 6.26
C ALA A 65 -13.22 18.20 6.45
N ASN A 66 -13.75 18.95 7.42
CA ASN A 66 -13.37 20.34 7.70
C ASN A 66 -12.17 20.50 8.64
N ARG A 67 -11.53 19.41 9.09
CA ARG A 67 -10.40 19.47 10.02
C ARG A 67 -9.08 19.48 9.27
N ARG A 68 -8.23 20.46 9.61
CA ARG A 68 -6.87 20.58 9.09
C ARG A 68 -6.03 19.37 9.52
N PHE A 69 -5.19 18.89 8.61
CA PHE A 69 -4.22 17.82 8.86
C PHE A 69 -2.88 18.20 8.21
N THR A 70 -1.81 17.54 8.61
CA THR A 70 -0.50 17.68 7.95
C THR A 70 -0.06 16.35 7.32
N VAL A 71 0.72 16.45 6.25
CA VAL A 71 1.32 15.29 5.58
C VAL A 71 2.70 15.07 6.17
N LEU A 72 2.98 13.85 6.64
CA LEU A 72 4.24 13.52 7.29
C LEU A 72 5.47 13.83 6.42
N GLY A 73 5.36 13.66 5.10
CA GLY A 73 6.42 14.01 4.16
C GLY A 73 6.76 15.50 4.12
N GLN A 74 5.75 16.38 4.24
CA GLN A 74 5.96 17.83 4.30
C GLN A 74 6.65 18.22 5.60
N LEU A 75 6.11 17.75 6.74
CA LEU A 75 6.72 17.96 8.06
C LEU A 75 8.18 17.48 8.08
N ALA A 76 8.44 16.28 7.54
CA ALA A 76 9.77 15.72 7.46
C ALA A 76 10.75 16.62 6.69
N SER A 77 10.32 17.18 5.55
CA SER A 77 11.13 18.11 4.76
C SER A 77 11.46 19.39 5.52
N GLU A 78 10.47 19.99 6.18
CA GLU A 78 10.67 21.19 7.02
C GLU A 78 11.66 20.94 8.16
N VAL A 79 11.64 19.74 8.76
CA VAL A 79 12.56 19.37 9.84
C VAL A 79 13.92 18.84 9.37
N GLY A 80 14.23 18.91 8.07
CA GLY A 80 15.55 18.61 7.51
C GLY A 80 15.69 17.27 6.77
N TRP A 81 14.60 16.65 6.32
CA TRP A 81 14.67 15.49 5.43
C TRP A 81 14.95 15.91 3.98
N ARG A 82 16.13 15.53 3.48
CA ARG A 82 16.68 16.00 2.18
C ARG A 82 16.21 15.20 0.96
N HIS A 83 15.62 14.02 1.14
CA HIS A 83 15.31 13.11 0.02
C HIS A 83 13.88 13.24 -0.52
N GLY A 84 13.11 14.23 -0.07
CA GLY A 84 11.72 14.41 -0.47
C GLY A 84 11.53 14.52 -1.99
N GLU A 85 12.32 15.36 -2.66
CA GLU A 85 12.25 15.55 -4.11
C GLU A 85 12.70 14.31 -4.90
N LEU A 86 13.76 13.65 -4.43
CA LEU A 86 14.24 12.40 -5.03
C LEU A 86 13.13 11.34 -5.01
N VAL A 87 12.47 11.13 -3.87
CA VAL A 87 11.39 10.15 -3.72
C VAL A 87 10.19 10.54 -4.60
N LYS A 88 9.81 11.82 -4.65
CA LYS A 88 8.73 12.29 -5.55
C LYS A 88 9.02 11.94 -7.02
N ARG A 89 10.25 12.18 -7.49
CA ARG A 89 10.67 11.85 -8.87
C ARG A 89 10.62 10.34 -9.15
N LEU A 90 11.06 9.52 -8.20
CA LEU A 90 11.02 8.06 -8.33
C LEU A 90 9.59 7.51 -8.33
N GLU A 91 8.73 8.04 -7.45
CA GLU A 91 7.30 7.67 -7.41
C GLU A 91 6.56 8.08 -8.69
N ALA A 92 6.86 9.25 -9.27
CA ALA A 92 6.30 9.65 -10.56
C ALA A 92 6.63 8.61 -11.66
N LYS A 93 7.91 8.18 -11.75
CA LYS A 93 8.32 7.11 -12.66
C LYS A 93 7.60 5.78 -12.38
N ARG A 94 7.39 5.43 -11.10
CA ARG A 94 6.67 4.21 -10.70
C ARG A 94 5.19 4.26 -11.11
N VAL A 95 4.53 5.41 -10.92
CA VAL A 95 3.12 5.60 -11.28
C VAL A 95 2.92 5.44 -12.79
N LEU A 96 3.80 6.02 -13.62
CA LEU A 96 3.75 5.84 -15.09
C LEU A 96 3.84 4.37 -15.50
N LYS A 97 4.76 3.60 -14.89
CA LYS A 97 4.87 2.15 -15.13
C LYS A 97 3.61 1.39 -14.68
N SER A 98 3.06 1.77 -13.52
CA SER A 98 1.84 1.16 -12.97
C SER A 98 0.61 1.44 -13.84
N ASP A 99 0.50 2.64 -14.41
CA ASP A 99 -0.59 3.02 -15.32
C ASP A 99 -0.54 2.22 -16.62
N ALA A 100 0.65 2.09 -17.23
CA ALA A 100 0.84 1.26 -18.42
C ALA A 100 0.47 -0.21 -18.16
N PHE A 101 0.84 -0.76 -17.00
CA PHE A 101 0.41 -2.11 -16.59
C PHE A 101 -1.10 -2.20 -16.41
N TYR A 102 -1.72 -1.21 -15.74
CA TYR A 102 -3.16 -1.21 -15.49
C TYR A 102 -3.98 -1.16 -16.79
N LYS A 103 -3.60 -0.32 -17.75
CA LYS A 103 -4.23 -0.26 -19.08
C LYS A 103 -4.19 -1.62 -19.80
N LYS A 104 -3.03 -2.30 -19.78
CA LYS A 104 -2.89 -3.66 -20.32
C LYS A 104 -3.79 -4.66 -19.60
N LYS A 105 -3.82 -4.61 -18.26
CA LYS A 105 -4.67 -5.48 -17.44
C LYS A 105 -6.17 -5.27 -17.73
N VAL A 106 -6.64 -4.03 -17.84
CA VAL A 106 -8.04 -3.73 -18.14
C VAL A 106 -8.42 -4.24 -19.54
N ALA A 107 -7.56 -4.02 -20.54
CA ALA A 107 -7.80 -4.54 -21.88
C ALA A 107 -7.86 -6.08 -21.90
N GLN A 108 -6.97 -6.75 -21.16
CA GLN A 108 -7.00 -8.21 -21.00
C GLN A 108 -8.27 -8.68 -20.28
N GLN A 109 -8.68 -8.01 -19.21
CA GLN A 109 -9.91 -8.34 -18.48
C GLN A 109 -11.15 -8.18 -19.36
N LYS A 110 -11.21 -7.16 -20.22
CA LYS A 110 -12.30 -6.99 -21.18
C LYS A 110 -12.37 -8.18 -22.16
N ARG A 111 -11.23 -8.58 -22.73
CA ARG A 111 -11.15 -9.74 -23.63
C ARG A 111 -11.55 -11.05 -22.94
N LEU A 112 -11.14 -11.22 -21.68
CA LEU A 112 -11.52 -12.38 -20.87
C LEU A 112 -13.04 -12.38 -20.62
N ALA A 113 -13.64 -11.26 -20.24
CA ALA A 113 -15.08 -11.16 -20.03
C ALA A 113 -15.88 -11.44 -21.32
N GLU A 114 -15.41 -10.95 -22.48
CA GLU A 114 -16.01 -11.27 -23.78
C GLU A 114 -15.90 -12.78 -24.10
N ALA A 115 -14.76 -13.41 -23.81
CA ALA A 115 -14.58 -14.85 -24.00
C ALA A 115 -15.44 -15.67 -23.02
N GLU A 116 -15.48 -15.30 -21.74
CA GLU A 116 -16.32 -15.90 -20.71
C GLU A 116 -17.80 -15.83 -21.10
N SER A 117 -18.27 -14.69 -21.60
CA SER A 117 -19.66 -14.54 -22.05
C SER A 117 -20.05 -15.50 -23.19
N LYS A 118 -19.13 -15.78 -24.12
CA LYS A 118 -19.34 -16.74 -25.21
C LYS A 118 -19.43 -18.17 -24.68
N VAL A 119 -18.48 -18.56 -23.82
CA VAL A 119 -18.46 -19.88 -23.18
C VAL A 119 -19.71 -20.09 -22.30
N HIS A 120 -20.18 -19.06 -21.60
CA HIS A 120 -21.42 -19.13 -20.81
C HIS A 120 -22.66 -19.32 -21.68
N ALA A 121 -22.70 -18.73 -22.88
CA ALA A 121 -23.79 -18.92 -23.82
C ALA A 121 -23.79 -20.34 -24.42
N GLU A 122 -22.60 -20.92 -24.63
CA GLU A 122 -22.45 -22.30 -25.14
C GLU A 122 -22.75 -23.36 -24.07
N HIS A 123 -22.42 -23.10 -22.79
CA HIS A 123 -22.50 -24.07 -21.69
C HIS A 123 -23.50 -23.66 -20.60
N THR A 124 -24.76 -23.40 -20.99
CA THR A 124 -25.82 -23.00 -20.06
C THR A 124 -26.11 -24.05 -18.96
N GLU A 125 -25.84 -25.32 -19.24
CA GLU A 125 -26.00 -26.46 -18.33
C GLU A 125 -25.06 -26.45 -17.12
N LEU A 126 -23.94 -25.72 -17.19
CA LEU A 126 -22.98 -25.62 -16.08
C LEU A 126 -23.47 -24.68 -14.97
N LYS A 127 -24.35 -23.73 -15.30
CA LYS A 127 -24.91 -22.74 -14.37
C LYS A 127 -25.60 -23.33 -13.15
N PRO A 128 -26.56 -24.27 -13.26
CA PRO A 128 -27.19 -24.90 -12.10
C PRO A 128 -26.19 -25.69 -11.25
N THR A 129 -25.17 -26.30 -11.86
CA THR A 129 -24.14 -27.07 -11.15
C THR A 129 -23.23 -26.15 -10.34
N LEU A 130 -22.74 -25.05 -10.93
CA LEU A 130 -21.87 -24.09 -10.24
C LEU A 130 -22.62 -23.30 -9.15
N ALA A 131 -23.91 -23.01 -9.37
CA ALA A 131 -24.77 -22.38 -8.37
C ALA A 131 -24.91 -23.24 -7.10
N LYS A 132 -24.98 -24.58 -7.22
CA LYS A 132 -25.00 -25.48 -6.04
C LYS A 132 -23.76 -25.33 -5.16
N PHE A 133 -22.63 -24.95 -5.73
CA PHE A 133 -21.37 -24.73 -5.00
C PHE A 133 -21.15 -23.25 -4.62
N GLY A 134 -22.13 -22.38 -4.85
CA GLY A 134 -22.05 -20.95 -4.52
C GLY A 134 -21.20 -20.12 -5.49
N PHE A 135 -20.84 -20.68 -6.65
CA PHE A 135 -20.19 -19.93 -7.73
C PHE A 135 -21.24 -19.34 -8.68
N ALA A 136 -21.00 -18.12 -9.13
CA ALA A 136 -21.83 -17.49 -10.16
C ALA A 136 -21.12 -17.62 -11.52
N LEU A 137 -21.88 -18.05 -12.53
CA LEU A 137 -21.60 -17.84 -13.96
C LEU A 137 -22.38 -16.61 -14.43
#